data_AF-A0A265E9Q8-F1
#
_entry.id   AF-A0A265E9Q8-F1
#
_cell.length_a   1.000
_cell.length_b   1.000
_cell.length_c   1.000
_cell.angle_alpha   90.00
_cell.angle_beta   90.00
_cell.angle_gamma   90.00
#
_symmetry.space_group_name_H-M   'P 1'
#
loop_
_entity.id
_entity.type
_entity.pdbx_description
1 polymer ?
#
loop_
_entity_poly.entity_id
_entity_poly.type
_entity_poly.pdbx_seq_one_letter_code
_entity_poly.pdbx_strand_id
1 'polypeptide(L)'
;MSKKAFHVYNIIILLLLLSFNLLVLLAYGFGEGGMGVSQLVPIALSFVIWSVFYLIQFARSNKTWRISWFLVMLVFLYFWKTGVGSAFDRLIG
;
A
#
# COMPACT_ATOMS: atom_id res chain seq x y z
N MET A 1 -1.35 -21.96 1.56
CA MET A 1 -0.23 -21.26 0.91
C MET A 1 1.01 -21.66 1.68
N SER A 2 2.08 -22.10 1.02
CA SER A 2 3.32 -22.40 1.73
C SER A 2 3.88 -21.13 2.38
N LYS A 3 4.63 -21.25 3.47
CA LYS A 3 5.27 -20.09 4.13
C LYS A 3 6.19 -19.32 3.16
N LYS A 4 6.92 -20.04 2.30
CA LYS A 4 7.76 -19.43 1.26
C LYS A 4 6.94 -18.57 0.29
N ALA A 5 5.87 -19.13 -0.28
CA ALA A 5 5.00 -18.38 -1.20
C ALA A 5 4.38 -17.15 -0.53
N PHE A 6 3.97 -17.27 0.74
CA PHE A 6 3.46 -16.14 1.54
C PHE A 6 4.43 -14.95 1.58
N HIS A 7 5.70 -15.20 1.90
CA HIS A 7 6.69 -14.13 1.97
C HIS A 7 7.00 -13.58 0.58
N VAL A 8 7.12 -14.43 -0.44
CA VAL A 8 7.39 -14.01 -1.83
C VAL A 8 6.30 -13.05 -2.32
N TYR A 9 5.02 -13.39 -2.16
CA TYR A 9 3.94 -12.49 -2.59
C TYR A 9 3.96 -11.16 -1.84
N ASN A 10 4.20 -11.18 -0.53
CA ASN A 10 4.28 -9.93 0.25
C ASN A 10 5.49 -9.06 -0.12
N ILE A 11 6.62 -9.67 -0.48
CA ILE A 11 7.79 -8.97 -1.02
C ILE A 11 7.47 -8.34 -2.37
N ILE A 12 6.77 -9.05 -3.27
CA ILE A 12 6.35 -8.50 -4.56
C ILE A 12 5.46 -7.26 -4.35
N ILE A 13 4.50 -7.32 -3.41
CA ILE A 13 3.66 -6.16 -3.08
C ILE A 13 4.48 -5.02 -2.49
N LEU A 14 5.43 -5.30 -1.61
CA LEU A 14 6.31 -4.29 -1.05
C LEU A 14 7.13 -3.59 -2.14
N LEU A 15 7.68 -4.35 -3.09
CA LEU A 15 8.44 -3.80 -4.22
C LEU A 15 7.55 -2.93 -5.10
N LEU A 16 6.33 -3.37 -5.44
CA LEU A 16 5.37 -2.56 -6.18
C LEU A 16 5.02 -1.27 -5.43
N LEU A 17 4.78 -1.36 -4.12
CA LEU A 17 4.47 -0.22 -3.27
C LEU A 17 5.62 0.80 -3.25
N LEU A 18 6.86 0.31 -3.14
CA LEU A 18 8.06 1.12 -3.20
C LEU A 18 8.19 1.81 -4.55
N SER A 19 8.06 1.07 -5.66
CA SER A 19 8.13 1.63 -7.02
C SER A 19 7.08 2.71 -7.25
N PHE A 20 5.82 2.47 -6.87
CA PHE A 20 4.76 3.47 -7.05
C PHE A 20 4.96 4.70 -6.15
N ASN A 21 5.41 4.53 -4.91
CA ASN A 21 5.72 5.67 -4.04
C ASN A 21 6.92 6.47 -4.57
N LEU A 22 7.94 5.80 -5.09
CA LEU A 22 9.08 6.46 -5.72
C LEU A 22 8.66 7.27 -6.95
N LEU A 23 7.78 6.73 -7.80
CA LEU A 23 7.22 7.47 -8.93
C LEU A 23 6.47 8.73 -8.49
N VAL A 24 5.71 8.67 -7.39
CA VAL A 24 5.04 9.84 -6.81
C VAL A 24 6.08 10.87 -6.34
N LEU A 25 7.12 10.44 -5.62
CA LEU A 25 8.19 11.34 -5.18
C LEU A 25 8.89 12.02 -6.37
N LEU A 26 9.19 11.26 -7.43
CA LEU A 26 9.78 11.79 -8.65
C LEU A 26 8.85 12.78 -9.36
N ALA A 27 7.56 12.49 -9.44
CA ALA A 27 6.57 13.40 -10.03
C ALA A 27 6.52 14.75 -9.28
N TYR A 28 6.58 14.73 -7.94
CA TYR A 28 6.69 15.96 -7.15
C TYR A 28 8.04 16.64 -7.28
N GLY A 29 9.14 15.88 -7.41
CA GLY A 29 10.48 16.41 -7.59
C GLY A 29 10.70 17.09 -8.96
N PHE A 30 10.01 16.61 -10.00
CA PHE A 30 10.00 17.25 -11.32
C PHE A 30 8.96 18.38 -11.42
N GLY A 31 7.98 18.44 -10.51
CA GLY A 31 6.99 19.51 -10.45
C GLY A 31 7.54 20.76 -9.77
N GLU A 32 7.21 21.94 -10.29
CA GLU A 32 7.71 23.24 -9.81
C GLU A 32 7.35 23.59 -8.35
N GLY A 33 6.46 22.82 -7.70
CA GLY A 33 5.94 23.11 -6.37
C GLY A 33 6.67 22.46 -5.20
N GLY A 34 7.63 21.56 -5.44
CA GLY A 34 8.21 20.72 -4.40
C GLY A 34 7.15 19.87 -3.66
N MET A 35 7.60 19.12 -2.64
CA MET A 35 6.70 18.28 -1.85
C MET A 35 6.57 18.80 -0.42
N GLY A 36 5.36 19.16 -0.02
CA GLY A 36 5.07 19.49 1.37
C GLY A 36 4.95 18.24 2.24
N VAL A 37 5.00 18.44 3.56
CA VAL A 37 4.93 17.35 4.56
C VAL A 37 3.59 16.61 4.48
N SER A 38 2.49 17.30 4.18
CA SER A 38 1.16 16.67 4.04
C SER A 38 1.12 15.66 2.90
N GLN A 39 1.83 15.90 1.80
CA GLN A 39 1.91 14.95 0.68
C GLN A 39 2.76 13.70 1.00
N LEU A 40 3.66 13.76 1.99
CA LEU A 40 4.42 12.60 2.46
C LEU A 40 3.59 11.64 3.32
N VAL A 41 2.54 12.14 3.97
CA VAL A 41 1.67 11.33 4.85
C VAL A 41 1.05 10.15 4.11
N PRO A 42 0.43 10.30 2.92
CA PRO A 42 -0.09 9.18 2.15
C PRO A 42 0.95 8.12 1.78
N ILE A 43 2.20 8.53 1.53
CA ILE A 43 3.32 7.63 1.23
C ILE A 43 3.65 6.80 2.46
N ALA A 44 3.91 7.45 3.59
CA ALA A 44 4.22 6.77 4.85
C ALA A 44 3.09 5.82 5.29
N LEU A 45 1.85 6.30 5.21
CA LEU A 45 0.66 5.54 5.60
C LEU A 45 0.47 4.29 4.73
N SER A 46 0.84 4.34 3.46
CA SER A 46 0.76 3.16 2.58
C SER A 46 1.65 2.00 3.06
N PHE A 47 2.84 2.28 3.61
CA PHE A 47 3.72 1.27 4.20
C PHE A 47 3.18 0.75 5.53
N VAL A 48 2.55 1.61 6.34
CA VAL A 48 1.89 1.21 7.58
C VAL A 48 0.74 0.24 7.28
N ILE A 49 -0.13 0.58 6.33
CA ILE A 49 -1.26 -0.26 5.89
C ILE A 49 -0.74 -1.63 5.42
N TRP A 50 0.26 -1.66 4.56
CA TRP A 50 0.87 -2.91 4.10
C TRP A 50 1.40 -3.75 5.27
N SER A 51 2.11 -3.13 6.22
CA SER A 51 2.67 -3.82 7.39
C SER A 51 1.57 -4.45 8.25
N VAL A 52 0.46 -3.74 8.45
CA VAL A 52 -0.71 -4.26 9.20
C VAL A 52 -1.29 -5.48 8.50
N PHE A 53 -1.53 -5.42 7.19
CA PHE A 53 -2.04 -6.58 6.44
C PHE A 53 -1.09 -7.77 6.48
N TYR A 54 0.21 -7.53 6.38
CA TYR A 54 1.23 -8.57 6.52
C TYR A 54 1.12 -9.29 7.87
N LEU A 55 1.02 -8.53 8.98
CA LEU A 55 0.88 -9.10 10.32
C LEU A 55 -0.42 -9.90 10.47
N ILE A 56 -1.54 -9.39 9.95
CA ILE A 56 -2.84 -10.09 9.99
C ILE A 56 -2.76 -11.40 9.23
N GLN A 57 -2.19 -11.41 8.02
CA GLN A 57 -1.99 -12.63 7.24
C GLN A 57 -1.05 -13.62 7.96
N PHE A 58 -0.01 -13.11 8.64
CA PHE A 58 0.95 -13.93 9.36
C PHE A 58 0.35 -14.60 10.61
N ALA A 59 -0.59 -13.93 11.28
CA ALA A 59 -1.18 -14.37 12.55
C ALA A 59 -1.84 -15.76 12.51
N ARG A 60 -2.28 -16.23 11.33
CA ARG A 60 -2.81 -17.59 11.17
C ARG A 60 -2.14 -18.34 10.02
N SER A 61 -1.84 -19.63 10.26
CA SER A 61 -1.27 -20.52 9.23
C SER A 61 -2.31 -21.08 8.25
N ASN A 62 -3.60 -20.76 8.45
CA ASN A 62 -4.69 -21.22 7.59
C ASN A 62 -4.53 -20.65 6.16
N LYS A 63 -4.59 -21.53 5.16
CA LYS A 63 -4.46 -21.16 3.73
C LYS A 63 -5.54 -20.18 3.31
N THR A 64 -6.79 -20.43 3.66
CA THR A 64 -7.94 -19.59 3.31
C THR A 64 -7.79 -18.21 3.94
N TRP A 65 -7.44 -18.15 5.23
CA TRP A 65 -7.18 -16.88 5.94
C TRP A 65 -6.17 -15.99 5.21
N ARG A 66 -5.00 -16.55 4.87
CA ARG A 66 -3.94 -15.81 4.18
C ARG A 66 -4.38 -15.28 2.83
N ILE A 67 -5.10 -16.10 2.05
CA ILE A 67 -5.58 -15.72 0.73
C ILE A 67 -6.65 -14.62 0.84
N SER A 68 -7.62 -14.77 1.75
CA SER A 68 -8.66 -13.76 1.97
C SER A 68 -8.07 -12.40 2.32
N TRP A 69 -7.15 -12.36 3.29
CA TRP A 69 -6.50 -11.09 3.68
C TRP A 69 -5.53 -10.55 2.64
N PHE A 70 -4.96 -11.40 1.80
CA PHE A 70 -4.17 -10.96 0.64
C PHE A 70 -5.04 -10.27 -0.40
N LEU A 71 -6.21 -10.83 -0.72
CA LEU A 71 -7.16 -10.19 -1.64
C LEU A 71 -7.69 -8.87 -1.07
N VAL A 72 -8.02 -8.81 0.22
CA VAL A 72 -8.45 -7.57 0.88
C VAL A 72 -7.34 -6.51 0.81
N MET A 73 -6.09 -6.90 1.09
CA MET A 73 -4.93 -5.99 0.97
C MET A 73 -4.78 -5.45 -0.44
N LEU A 74 -4.90 -6.29 -1.48
CA LEU A 74 -4.80 -5.86 -2.88
C LEU A 74 -5.88 -4.84 -3.24
N VAL A 75 -7.13 -5.12 -2.87
CA VAL A 75 -8.26 -4.21 -3.12
C VAL A 75 -8.03 -2.88 -2.40
N PHE A 76 -7.66 -2.94 -1.12
CA PHE A 76 -7.42 -1.75 -0.31
C PHE A 76 -6.29 -0.88 -0.86
N LEU A 77 -5.14 -1.50 -1.21
CA LEU A 77 -4.00 -0.79 -1.79
C LEU A 77 -4.32 -0.23 -3.18
N TYR A 78 -5.13 -0.93 -3.98
CA TYR A 78 -5.58 -0.43 -5.28
C TYR A 78 -6.42 0.85 -5.14
N PHE A 79 -7.41 0.85 -4.25
CA PHE A 79 -8.22 2.05 -3.98
C PHE A 79 -7.39 3.18 -3.36
N TRP A 80 -6.42 2.83 -2.51
CA TRP A 80 -5.47 3.78 -1.94
C TRP A 80 -4.61 4.47 -3.02
N LYS A 81 -4.10 3.70 -3.99
CA LYS A 81 -3.19 4.20 -5.03
C LYS A 81 -3.88 4.91 -6.18
N THR A 82 -5.09 4.49 -6.56
CA THR A 82 -5.83 5.10 -7.68
C THR A 82 -6.49 6.44 -7.33
N GLY A 83 -6.32 6.95 -6.10
CA GLY A 83 -6.81 8.26 -5.73
C GLY A 83 -8.32 8.32 -5.45
N VAL A 84 -9.03 7.19 -5.39
CA VAL A 84 -10.38 7.18 -4.78
C VAL A 84 -10.29 7.60 -3.29
N GLY A 85 -9.16 7.31 -2.64
CA GLY A 85 -8.83 7.91 -1.33
C GLY A 85 -8.68 9.44 -1.36
N SER A 86 -8.15 10.03 -2.44
CA SER A 86 -8.05 11.49 -2.59
C SER A 86 -9.38 12.16 -2.94
N ALA A 87 -10.38 11.40 -3.41
CA ALA A 87 -11.74 11.91 -3.57
C ALA A 87 -12.43 12.15 -2.22
N PHE A 88 -12.06 11.40 -1.17
CA PHE A 88 -12.53 11.66 0.20
C PHE A 88 -12.00 12.99 0.75
N ASP A 89 -10.75 13.37 0.45
CA ASP A 89 -10.20 14.69 0.83
C ASP A 89 -10.97 15.85 0.17
N ARG A 90 -11.51 15.64 -1.04
CA ARG A 90 -12.37 16.63 -1.73
C ARG A 90 -13.84 16.62 -1.31
N LEU A 91 -14.28 15.61 -0.57
CA LEU A 91 -15.67 15.46 -0.12
C LEU A 91 -15.86 15.91 1.34
N ILE A 92 -14.76 16.03 2.09
CA ILE A 92 -14.73 16.44 3.50
C ILE A 92 -14.10 17.84 3.67
N GLY A 93 -13.42 18.38 2.64
CA GLY A 93 -12.96 19.77 2.57
C GLY A 93 -13.87 20.63 1.70
#